data_AF-A0A843GMA5-F1
#
_entry.id   AF-A0A843GMA5-F1
#
_cell.length_a   1.000
_cell.length_b   1.000
_cell.length_c   1.000
_cell.angle_alpha   90.00
_cell.angle_beta   90.00
_cell.angle_gamma   90.00
#
_symmetry.space_group_name_H-M   'P 1'
#
loop_
_entity.id
_entity.type
_entity.pdbx_description
1 polymer ?
#
loop_
_entity_poly.entity_id
_entity_poly.type
_entity_poly.pdbx_seq_one_letter_code
_entity_poly.pdbx_strand_id
1 'polypeptide(L)'
;IYTPCKDIGSPMTNHWHKVRETIIQNELDGDFVLMYDDIFFVKPTNLTNYPFYQRGKLGESTTGGEHYRATLLNARDFLVKKGYTTYDHELHIPCIYNADAFMALDRYFMALKDDCQSMAVRSVYGNINCQEQPYRGDIKIRNQMEKVKYAVGVADCFSVSDDMFQFDTYDWLKKDLGKQSRWEK
;
A
#
# COMPACT_ATOMS: atom_id res chain seq x y z
N ILE A 1 -14.44 -4.80 3.51
CA ILE A 1 -15.41 -4.13 2.60
C ILE A 1 -14.73 -4.01 1.25
N TYR A 2 -15.34 -4.52 0.19
CA TYR A 2 -14.87 -4.25 -1.18
C TYR A 2 -15.59 -3.00 -1.68
N THR A 3 -14.84 -1.94 -1.99
CA THR A 3 -15.42 -0.69 -2.49
C THR A 3 -15.01 -0.49 -3.94
N PRO A 4 -15.89 -0.75 -4.92
CA PRO A 4 -15.59 -0.51 -6.33
C PRO A 4 -15.59 1.00 -6.60
N CYS A 5 -14.46 1.65 -6.34
CA CYS A 5 -14.22 3.01 -6.78
C CYS A 5 -13.71 2.96 -8.24
N LYS A 6 -14.43 3.62 -9.15
CA LYS A 6 -14.06 3.70 -10.56
C LYS A 6 -12.67 4.30 -10.70
N ASP A 7 -11.85 3.75 -11.59
CA ASP A 7 -10.55 4.34 -11.86
C ASP A 7 -10.70 5.74 -12.49
N ILE A 8 -10.16 6.76 -11.80
CA ILE A 8 -10.04 8.12 -12.32
C ILE A 8 -8.58 8.35 -12.72
N GLY A 9 -8.36 8.67 -13.98
CA GLY A 9 -7.01 8.92 -14.51
C GLY A 9 -6.15 7.65 -14.55
N SER A 10 -4.88 7.77 -14.15
CA SER A 10 -3.98 6.62 -14.07
C SER A 10 -4.22 5.82 -12.78
N PRO A 11 -3.98 4.50 -12.76
CA PRO A 11 -4.14 3.69 -11.55
C PRO A 11 -3.34 4.21 -10.35
N MET A 12 -2.15 4.77 -10.59
CA MET A 12 -1.30 5.31 -9.52
C MET A 12 -1.82 6.62 -8.95
N THR A 13 -2.41 7.47 -9.79
CA THR A 13 -3.03 8.72 -9.35
C THR A 13 -4.33 8.49 -8.60
N ASN A 14 -4.87 7.28 -8.70
CA ASN A 14 -6.18 6.93 -8.17
C ASN A 14 -6.15 6.40 -6.72
N HIS A 15 -4.98 6.09 -6.15
CA HIS A 15 -4.91 5.56 -4.78
C HIS A 15 -5.49 6.51 -3.74
N TRP A 16 -5.17 7.81 -3.85
CA TRP A 16 -5.68 8.82 -2.91
C TRP A 16 -7.20 8.90 -2.96
N HIS A 17 -7.73 8.98 -4.18
CA HIS A 17 -9.16 9.03 -4.44
C HIS A 17 -9.86 7.77 -3.91
N LYS A 18 -9.33 6.58 -4.20
CA LYS A 18 -9.89 5.30 -3.71
C LYS A 18 -10.00 5.27 -2.19
N VAL A 19 -8.97 5.68 -1.47
CA VAL A 19 -9.00 5.70 0.00
C VAL A 19 -10.05 6.70 0.50
N ARG A 20 -10.06 7.92 -0.06
CA ARG A 20 -11.05 8.95 0.31
C ARG A 20 -12.49 8.48 0.07
N GLU A 21 -12.79 8.00 -1.12
CA GLU A 21 -14.14 7.52 -1.46
C GLU A 21 -14.55 6.33 -0.60
N THR A 22 -13.60 5.44 -0.26
CA THR A 22 -13.88 4.32 0.64
C THR A 22 -14.26 4.80 2.03
N ILE A 23 -13.55 5.79 2.57
CA ILE A 23 -13.89 6.38 3.88
C ILE A 23 -15.29 7.03 3.83
N ILE A 24 -15.58 7.83 2.80
CA ILE A 24 -16.85 8.56 2.68
C ILE A 24 -18.03 7.59 2.48
N GLN A 25 -17.94 6.68 1.52
CA GLN A 25 -19.06 5.83 1.10
C GLN A 25 -19.44 4.79 2.15
N ASN A 26 -18.50 4.39 3.01
CA ASN A 26 -18.73 3.38 4.04
C ASN A 26 -18.77 3.98 5.45
N GLU A 27 -18.75 5.31 5.55
CA GLU A 27 -18.77 6.04 6.83
C GLU A 27 -17.70 5.49 7.80
N LEU A 28 -16.50 5.21 7.28
CA LEU A 28 -15.43 4.63 8.09
C LEU A 28 -14.96 5.63 9.14
N ASP A 29 -14.83 5.15 10.37
CA ASP A 29 -14.25 5.87 11.49
C ASP A 29 -13.05 5.11 12.07
N GLY A 30 -12.19 5.85 12.80
CA GLY A 30 -11.04 5.27 13.47
C GLY A 30 -10.03 4.58 12.53
N ASP A 31 -9.42 3.52 13.04
CA ASP A 31 -8.34 2.80 12.36
C ASP A 31 -8.90 1.70 11.43
N PHE A 32 -8.38 1.67 10.21
CA PHE A 32 -8.70 0.64 9.22
C PHE A 32 -7.44 0.12 8.53
N VAL A 33 -7.51 -1.12 8.07
CA VAL A 33 -6.42 -1.76 7.33
C VAL A 33 -6.57 -1.43 5.86
N LEU A 34 -5.56 -0.77 5.31
CA LEU A 34 -5.37 -0.63 3.87
C LEU A 34 -4.52 -1.81 3.38
N MET A 35 -5.09 -2.63 2.50
CA MET A 35 -4.40 -3.75 1.85
C MET A 35 -4.78 -3.82 0.37
N TYR A 36 -3.87 -4.33 -0.45
CA TYR A 36 -4.13 -4.63 -1.86
C TYR A 36 -4.68 -6.05 -2.00
N ASP A 37 -5.37 -6.29 -3.10
CA ASP A 37 -5.99 -7.57 -3.45
C ASP A 37 -4.97 -8.65 -3.85
N ASP A 38 -3.74 -8.23 -4.17
CA ASP A 38 -2.62 -9.11 -4.51
C ASP A 38 -1.83 -9.64 -3.29
N ILE A 39 -2.30 -9.39 -2.05
CA ILE A 39 -1.61 -9.77 -0.80
C ILE A 39 -2.13 -11.09 -0.23
N PHE A 40 -1.20 -11.99 0.07
CA PHE A 40 -1.45 -13.30 0.66
C PHE A 40 -0.77 -13.42 2.02
N PHE A 41 -1.54 -13.78 3.05
CA PHE A 41 -1.00 -14.10 4.38
C PHE A 41 -0.60 -15.58 4.45
N VAL A 42 0.60 -15.84 4.98
CA VAL A 42 1.15 -17.21 5.09
C VAL A 42 1.15 -17.74 6.52
N LYS A 43 0.80 -16.89 7.50
CA LYS A 43 0.63 -17.25 8.91
C LYS A 43 -0.38 -16.34 9.61
N PRO A 44 -0.93 -16.75 10.77
CA PRO A 44 -1.77 -15.88 11.59
C PRO A 44 -1.07 -14.56 11.87
N THR A 45 -1.70 -13.45 11.49
CA THR A 45 -1.13 -12.10 11.57
C THR A 45 -2.07 -11.19 12.33
N ASN A 46 -1.55 -10.47 13.32
CA ASN A 46 -2.34 -9.47 14.03
C ASN A 46 -2.35 -8.15 13.24
N LEU A 47 -3.47 -7.86 12.58
CA LEU A 47 -3.62 -6.65 11.79
C LEU A 47 -3.98 -5.41 12.59
N THR A 48 -4.33 -5.53 13.89
CA THR A 48 -4.70 -4.36 14.70
C THR A 48 -3.49 -3.49 15.04
N ASN A 49 -2.29 -4.08 15.03
CA ASN A 49 -1.03 -3.40 15.39
C ASN A 49 0.00 -3.54 14.27
N TYR A 50 -0.45 -3.58 13.02
CA TYR A 50 0.45 -3.74 11.87
C TYR A 50 1.28 -2.47 11.65
N PRO A 51 2.62 -2.53 11.71
CA PRO A 51 3.46 -1.33 11.60
C PRO A 51 3.41 -0.68 10.22
N PHE A 52 3.65 0.63 10.19
CA PHE A 52 3.83 1.40 8.96
C PHE A 52 5.29 1.30 8.49
N TYR A 53 5.67 0.16 7.91
CA TYR A 53 7.05 -0.11 7.50
C TYR A 53 7.55 0.82 6.37
N GLN A 54 8.87 0.94 6.25
CA GLN A 54 9.55 1.66 5.17
C GLN A 54 10.71 0.89 4.56
N ARG A 55 11.14 1.25 3.34
CA ARG A 55 12.27 0.62 2.63
C ARG A 55 13.41 1.57 2.22
N GLY A 56 13.66 2.61 2.98
CA GLY A 56 14.67 3.63 2.71
C GLY A 56 14.03 4.98 2.38
N LYS A 57 14.72 5.84 1.65
CA LYS A 57 14.19 7.16 1.29
C LYS A 57 13.53 7.17 -0.09
N LEU A 58 12.54 8.03 -0.24
CA LEU A 58 11.87 8.33 -1.51
C LEU A 58 12.89 8.79 -2.56
N GLY A 59 12.79 8.18 -3.75
CA GLY A 59 13.64 8.47 -4.90
C GLY A 59 14.97 7.71 -4.93
N GLU A 60 15.31 6.93 -3.89
CA GLU A 60 16.47 6.02 -3.93
C GLU A 60 16.19 4.75 -4.74
N SER A 61 14.91 4.34 -4.83
CA SER A 61 14.51 3.20 -5.66
C SER A 61 14.75 3.50 -7.15
N THR A 62 15.53 2.65 -7.80
CA THR A 62 15.74 2.69 -9.25
C THR A 62 14.66 1.93 -10.01
N THR A 63 13.78 1.22 -9.29
CA THR A 63 12.76 0.33 -9.86
C THR A 63 11.46 1.07 -10.16
N GLY A 64 10.80 0.69 -11.25
CA GLY A 64 9.52 1.28 -11.70
C GLY A 64 9.64 2.21 -12.91
N GLY A 65 8.51 2.52 -13.54
CA GLY A 65 8.44 3.40 -14.71
C GLY A 65 8.56 4.89 -14.36
N GLU A 66 8.73 5.74 -15.37
CA GLU A 66 8.91 7.19 -15.20
C GLU A 66 7.80 7.85 -14.39
N HIS A 67 6.54 7.50 -14.65
CA HIS A 67 5.41 8.03 -13.90
C HIS A 67 5.49 7.68 -12.40
N TYR A 68 5.90 6.47 -12.07
CA TYR A 68 6.00 6.04 -10.66
C TYR A 68 7.09 6.82 -9.94
N ARG A 69 8.22 6.99 -10.62
CA ARG A 69 9.34 7.79 -10.11
C ARG A 69 8.93 9.25 -9.92
N ALA A 70 8.18 9.84 -10.85
CA ALA A 70 7.64 11.18 -10.70
C ALA A 70 6.75 11.29 -9.46
N THR A 71 5.88 10.31 -9.23
CA THR A 71 5.01 10.27 -8.04
C THR A 71 5.79 10.20 -6.72
N LEU A 72 6.87 9.43 -6.66
CA LEU A 72 7.76 9.37 -5.50
C LEU A 72 8.50 10.70 -5.28
N LEU A 73 8.98 11.33 -6.35
CA LEU A 73 9.70 12.61 -6.27
C LEU A 73 8.78 13.75 -5.83
N ASN A 74 7.55 13.81 -6.35
CA ASN A 74 6.56 14.79 -5.94
C ASN A 74 6.26 14.69 -4.43
N ALA A 75 6.06 13.46 -3.93
CA ALA A 75 5.88 13.22 -2.50
C ALA A 75 7.12 13.66 -1.69
N ARG A 76 8.32 13.31 -2.15
CA ARG A 76 9.57 13.70 -1.48
C ARG A 76 9.69 15.21 -1.37
N ASP A 77 9.52 15.92 -2.48
CA ASP A 77 9.73 17.36 -2.54
C ASP A 77 8.69 18.10 -1.68
N PHE A 78 7.44 17.62 -1.67
CA PHE A 78 6.40 18.08 -0.74
C PHE A 78 6.82 17.87 0.72
N LEU A 79 7.22 16.66 1.10
CA LEU A 79 7.61 16.32 2.48
C LEU A 79 8.80 17.15 2.96
N VAL A 80 9.83 17.31 2.12
CA VAL A 80 10.99 18.18 2.40
C VAL A 80 10.56 19.63 2.62
N LYS A 81 9.72 20.18 1.74
CA LYS A 81 9.23 21.56 1.85
C LYS A 81 8.45 21.79 3.15
N LYS A 82 7.83 20.75 3.71
CA LYS A 82 7.08 20.80 4.98
C LYS A 82 7.90 20.40 6.21
N GLY A 83 9.16 19.98 6.03
CA GLY A 83 10.03 19.58 7.14
C GLY A 83 9.73 18.18 7.71
N TYR A 84 9.07 17.32 6.94
CA TYR A 84 8.84 15.92 7.32
C TYR A 84 9.98 15.00 6.85
N THR A 85 10.00 13.78 7.37
CA THR A 85 10.85 12.71 6.84
C THR A 85 10.41 12.31 5.43
N THR A 86 11.28 11.58 4.71
CA THR A 86 11.06 11.19 3.32
C THR A 86 11.17 9.69 3.12
N TYR A 87 10.69 8.89 4.06
CA TYR A 87 10.74 7.44 3.95
C TYR A 87 9.79 6.91 2.87
N ASP A 88 10.23 5.89 2.14
CA ASP A 88 9.42 5.19 1.13
C ASP A 88 8.57 4.12 1.81
N HIS A 89 7.25 4.34 1.82
CA HIS A 89 6.24 3.44 2.38
C HIS A 89 5.41 2.73 1.31
N GLU A 90 5.81 2.78 0.03
CA GLU A 90 5.10 2.10 -1.07
C GLU A 90 5.45 0.60 -1.13
N LEU A 91 5.35 -0.06 0.02
CA LEU A 91 5.53 -1.49 0.20
C LEU A 91 4.23 -2.24 -0.11
N HIS A 92 4.34 -3.44 -0.70
CA HIS A 92 3.20 -4.29 -1.03
C HIS A 92 2.80 -5.17 0.17
N ILE A 93 2.48 -4.50 1.27
CA ILE A 93 2.04 -5.10 2.54
C ILE A 93 0.85 -4.30 3.09
N PRO A 94 0.10 -4.87 4.06
CA PRO A 94 -0.93 -4.13 4.77
C PRO A 94 -0.34 -2.94 5.52
N CYS A 95 -1.17 -1.93 5.78
CA CYS A 95 -0.83 -0.82 6.66
C CYS A 95 -2.09 -0.30 7.34
N ILE A 96 -1.94 0.30 8.51
CA ILE A 96 -3.06 0.89 9.26
C ILE A 96 -3.15 2.37 8.93
N TYR A 97 -4.33 2.79 8.54
CA TYR A 97 -4.70 4.18 8.36
C TYR A 97 -5.74 4.55 9.41
N ASN A 98 -5.73 5.80 9.84
CA ASN A 98 -6.80 6.41 10.59
C ASN A 98 -7.64 7.30 9.66
N ALA A 99 -8.96 7.10 9.64
CA ALA A 99 -9.89 7.79 8.75
C ALA A 99 -9.87 9.31 8.95
N ASP A 100 -9.91 9.78 10.20
CA ASP A 100 -9.91 11.21 10.50
C ASP A 100 -8.60 11.88 10.09
N ALA A 101 -7.47 11.24 10.40
CA ALA A 101 -6.15 11.73 10.01
C ALA A 101 -6.01 11.80 8.48
N PHE A 102 -6.47 10.78 7.76
CA PHE A 102 -6.46 10.78 6.29
C PHE A 102 -7.33 11.89 5.72
N MET A 103 -8.56 12.05 6.22
CA MET A 103 -9.47 13.10 5.76
C MET A 103 -9.00 14.51 6.11
N ALA A 104 -8.29 14.70 7.22
CA ALA A 104 -7.65 15.97 7.56
C ALA A 104 -6.56 16.32 6.53
N LEU A 105 -5.77 15.33 6.13
CA LEU A 105 -4.74 15.49 5.12
C LEU A 105 -5.34 15.74 3.72
N ASP A 106 -6.41 15.05 3.34
CA ASP A 106 -7.15 15.30 2.09
C ASP A 106 -7.66 16.75 2.00
N ARG A 107 -8.32 17.24 3.07
CA ARG A 107 -8.77 18.64 3.14
C ARG A 107 -7.62 19.63 3.04
N TYR A 108 -6.49 19.33 3.65
CA TYR A 108 -5.29 20.16 3.56
C TYR A 108 -4.81 20.30 2.12
N PHE A 109 -4.72 19.20 1.38
CA PHE A 109 -4.32 19.22 -0.04
C PHE A 109 -5.32 19.94 -0.93
N MET A 110 -6.63 19.72 -0.72
CA MET A 110 -7.68 20.44 -1.44
C MET A 110 -7.57 21.97 -1.25
N ALA A 111 -7.25 22.42 -0.04
CA ALA A 111 -7.08 23.85 0.26
C ALA A 111 -5.86 24.47 -0.43
N LEU A 112 -4.79 23.70 -0.62
CA LEU A 112 -3.59 24.15 -1.33
C LEU A 112 -3.79 24.25 -2.85
N LYS A 113 -4.89 23.70 -3.39
CA LYS A 113 -5.08 23.44 -4.83
C LYS A 113 -3.90 22.65 -5.43
N ASP A 114 -3.15 21.95 -4.59
CA ASP A 114 -2.07 21.07 -5.02
C ASP A 114 -2.68 19.77 -5.53
N ASP A 115 -2.17 19.27 -6.65
CA ASP A 115 -2.62 18.00 -7.21
C ASP A 115 -1.99 16.82 -6.43
N CYS A 116 -2.61 16.51 -5.29
CA CYS A 116 -2.29 15.34 -4.47
C CYS A 116 -2.42 14.02 -5.23
N GLN A 117 -3.14 13.99 -6.37
CA GLN A 117 -3.28 12.79 -7.18
C GLN A 117 -1.93 12.37 -7.76
N SER A 118 -0.93 13.25 -7.82
CA SER A 118 0.40 12.92 -8.32
C SER A 118 1.40 12.47 -7.23
N MET A 119 0.98 12.23 -5.98
CA MET A 119 1.87 11.89 -4.87
C MET A 119 1.73 10.45 -4.37
N ALA A 120 2.84 9.89 -3.88
CA ALA A 120 2.91 8.57 -3.27
C ALA A 120 2.17 8.57 -1.91
N VAL A 121 0.90 8.18 -1.94
CA VAL A 121 -0.07 8.36 -0.84
C VAL A 121 0.38 7.73 0.47
N ARG A 122 0.86 6.48 0.44
CA ARG A 122 1.33 5.80 1.65
C ARG A 122 2.51 6.52 2.23
N SER A 123 3.40 6.97 1.36
CA SER A 123 4.59 7.70 1.79
C SER A 123 4.27 9.05 2.41
N VAL A 124 3.34 9.82 1.81
CA VAL A 124 2.88 11.08 2.41
C VAL A 124 2.19 10.83 3.75
N TYR A 125 1.28 9.86 3.81
CA TYR A 125 0.55 9.55 5.04
C TYR A 125 1.47 9.09 6.16
N GLY A 126 2.35 8.12 5.89
CA GLY A 126 3.25 7.53 6.87
C GLY A 126 4.23 8.53 7.47
N ASN A 127 4.86 9.37 6.63
CA ASN A 127 5.82 10.37 7.12
C ASN A 127 5.17 11.49 7.96
N ILE A 128 3.85 11.73 7.83
CA ILE A 128 3.14 12.77 8.58
C ILE A 128 2.53 12.20 9.86
N ASN A 129 1.92 11.02 9.80
CA ASN A 129 1.07 10.51 10.87
C ASN A 129 1.70 9.38 11.69
N CYS A 130 2.81 8.77 11.24
CA CYS A 130 3.40 7.61 11.91
C CYS A 130 4.74 7.96 12.57
N GLN A 131 4.85 7.71 13.88
CA GLN A 131 6.08 7.97 14.64
C GLN A 131 7.13 6.86 14.48
N GLU A 132 6.69 5.60 14.50
CA GLU A 132 7.57 4.43 14.35
C GLU A 132 7.42 3.82 12.96
N GLN A 133 8.54 3.71 12.26
CA GLN A 133 8.58 3.29 10.85
C GLN A 133 9.71 2.26 10.66
N PRO A 134 9.51 1.01 11.12
CA PRO A 134 10.53 -0.02 11.03
C PRO A 134 10.91 -0.32 9.58
N TYR A 135 12.19 -0.60 9.35
CA TYR A 135 12.66 -1.01 8.03
C TYR A 135 12.13 -2.40 7.66
N ARG A 136 11.66 -2.56 6.43
CA ARG A 136 11.32 -3.85 5.85
C ARG A 136 11.48 -3.82 4.33
N GLY A 137 12.12 -4.85 3.79
CA GLY A 137 12.19 -5.05 2.35
C GLY A 137 10.83 -5.41 1.76
N ASP A 138 10.57 -4.92 0.55
CA ASP A 138 9.34 -5.25 -0.18
C ASP A 138 9.35 -6.72 -0.64
N ILE A 139 8.23 -7.42 -0.44
CA ILE A 139 8.08 -8.83 -0.82
C ILE A 139 6.98 -8.93 -1.89
N LYS A 140 7.25 -8.30 -3.04
CA LYS A 140 6.48 -8.50 -4.27
C LYS A 140 7.17 -9.52 -5.16
N ILE A 141 6.51 -10.64 -5.39
CA ILE A 141 7.03 -11.74 -6.20
C ILE A 141 6.55 -11.58 -7.64
N ARG A 142 7.48 -11.69 -8.58
CA ARG A 142 7.22 -11.60 -10.03
C ARG A 142 7.81 -12.83 -10.73
N ASN A 143 6.98 -13.57 -11.47
CA ASN A 143 7.31 -14.75 -12.29
C ASN A 143 8.30 -15.77 -11.68
N GLN A 144 8.29 -15.98 -10.37
CA GLN A 144 9.34 -16.73 -9.64
C GLN A 144 8.76 -17.58 -8.50
N MET A 145 8.39 -18.82 -8.81
CA MET A 145 7.75 -19.76 -7.86
C MET A 145 8.64 -20.10 -6.65
N GLU A 146 9.95 -20.20 -6.86
CA GLU A 146 10.92 -20.43 -5.80
C GLU A 146 10.91 -19.32 -4.74
N LYS A 147 10.62 -18.07 -5.15
CA LYS A 147 10.46 -16.96 -4.20
C LYS A 147 9.19 -17.05 -3.38
N VAL A 148 8.13 -17.66 -3.91
CA VAL A 148 6.90 -17.93 -3.15
C VAL A 148 7.22 -18.85 -1.98
N LYS A 149 7.91 -19.97 -2.25
CA LYS A 149 8.33 -20.93 -1.21
C LYS A 149 9.22 -20.28 -0.16
N TYR A 150 10.15 -19.43 -0.59
CA TYR A 150 10.98 -18.66 0.33
C TYR A 150 10.15 -17.70 1.20
N ALA A 151 9.26 -16.90 0.60
CA ALA A 151 8.42 -15.94 1.30
C ALA A 151 7.53 -16.60 2.36
N VAL A 152 6.99 -17.78 2.08
CA VAL A 152 6.23 -18.58 3.05
C VAL A 152 7.05 -18.90 4.31
N GLY A 153 8.37 -19.08 4.18
CA GLY A 153 9.25 -19.41 5.29
C GLY A 153 9.70 -18.22 6.14
N VAL A 154 9.69 -17.00 5.59
CA VAL A 154 10.33 -15.82 6.24
C VAL A 154 9.39 -14.65 6.52
N ALA A 155 8.23 -14.59 5.84
CA ALA A 155 7.32 -13.47 5.93
C ALA A 155 6.02 -13.82 6.68
N ASP A 156 5.23 -12.80 6.98
CA ASP A 156 3.83 -12.89 7.40
C ASP A 156 2.86 -12.81 6.22
N CYS A 157 3.20 -11.99 5.24
CA CYS A 157 2.52 -11.89 3.96
C CYS A 157 3.50 -11.62 2.82
N PHE A 158 3.05 -11.86 1.61
CA PHE A 158 3.70 -11.44 0.38
C PHE A 158 2.66 -10.95 -0.62
N SER A 159 3.10 -10.17 -1.61
CA SER A 159 2.29 -9.75 -2.74
C SER A 159 2.78 -10.43 -4.02
N VAL A 160 1.91 -10.61 -5.00
CA VAL A 160 2.26 -11.11 -6.35
C VAL A 160 1.95 -10.07 -7.40
N SER A 161 2.61 -10.12 -8.55
CA SER A 161 2.15 -9.37 -9.73
C SER A 161 1.12 -10.17 -10.54
N ASP A 162 0.33 -9.48 -11.34
CA ASP A 162 -0.76 -10.07 -12.14
C ASP A 162 -0.29 -11.20 -13.07
N ASP A 163 0.95 -11.11 -13.55
CA ASP A 163 1.58 -12.14 -14.39
C ASP A 163 1.69 -13.49 -13.67
N MET A 164 1.78 -13.53 -12.34
CA MET A 164 1.84 -14.76 -11.56
C MET A 164 0.57 -15.61 -11.71
N PHE A 165 -0.59 -14.99 -11.99
CA PHE A 165 -1.84 -15.72 -12.20
C PHE A 165 -1.89 -16.49 -13.52
N GLN A 166 -0.93 -16.27 -14.42
CA GLN A 166 -0.83 -16.99 -15.70
C GLN A 166 -0.02 -18.28 -15.62
N PHE A 167 0.54 -18.60 -14.44
CA PHE A 167 1.40 -19.76 -14.21
C PHE A 167 0.85 -20.69 -13.12
N ASP A 168 1.58 -21.78 -12.84
CA ASP A 168 1.31 -22.75 -11.76
C ASP A 168 1.13 -22.11 -10.36
N THR A 169 1.46 -20.82 -10.20
CA THR A 169 1.20 -20.06 -8.96
C THR A 169 -0.26 -20.03 -8.59
N TYR A 170 -1.17 -19.86 -9.55
CA TYR A 170 -2.58 -19.82 -9.21
C TYR A 170 -3.04 -21.15 -8.59
N ASP A 171 -2.63 -22.27 -9.20
CA ASP A 171 -2.94 -23.60 -8.69
C ASP A 171 -2.28 -23.86 -7.32
N TRP A 172 -1.04 -23.40 -7.14
CA TRP A 172 -0.35 -23.47 -5.85
C TRP A 172 -1.08 -22.65 -4.77
N LEU A 173 -1.40 -21.38 -5.05
CA LEU A 173 -2.14 -20.49 -4.14
C LEU A 173 -3.46 -21.13 -3.75
N LYS A 174 -4.21 -21.66 -4.73
CA LYS A 174 -5.49 -22.32 -4.49
C LYS A 174 -5.36 -23.58 -3.64
N LYS A 175 -4.32 -24.39 -3.87
CA LYS A 175 -4.09 -25.65 -3.15
C LYS A 175 -3.62 -25.41 -1.71
N ASP A 176 -2.62 -24.54 -1.54
CA ASP A 176 -1.86 -24.42 -0.29
C ASP A 176 -2.33 -23.22 0.57
N LEU A 177 -2.91 -22.17 -0.04
CA LEU A 177 -3.47 -21.00 0.67
C LEU A 177 -4.99 -20.83 0.47
N GLY A 178 -5.62 -21.51 -0.49
CA GLY A 178 -7.01 -21.31 -0.90
C GLY A 178 -8.07 -21.89 0.04
N LYS A 179 -7.74 -22.13 1.31
CA LYS A 179 -8.79 -22.33 2.32
C LYS A 179 -9.47 -20.99 2.52
N GLN A 180 -10.76 -20.91 2.18
CA GLN A 180 -11.57 -19.73 2.41
C GLN A 180 -11.35 -19.21 3.83
N SER A 181 -10.92 -17.96 3.94
CA SER A 181 -10.94 -17.24 5.19
C SER A 181 -12.38 -17.08 5.66
N ARG A 182 -12.57 -16.94 6.98
CA ARG A 182 -13.89 -16.66 7.57
C ARG A 182 -14.54 -15.35 7.06
N TRP A 183 -13.80 -14.56 6.31
CA TRP A 183 -14.19 -13.24 5.79
C TRP A 183 -14.61 -13.29 4.31
N GLU A 184 -14.35 -14.39 3.60
CA GLU A 184 -14.68 -14.60 2.18
C GLU A 184 -16.07 -15.26 2.01
N LYS A 185 -17.09 -14.68 2.67
CA LYS A 185 -18.48 -15.16 2.58
C LYS A 185 -19.14 -14.82 1.26
#